data_AF-A0A1M4V650-F1
#
_entry.id   AF-A0A1M4V650-F1
#
_cell.length_a   1.000
_cell.length_b   1.000
_cell.length_c   1.000
_cell.angle_alpha   90.00
_cell.angle_beta   90.00
_cell.angle_gamma   90.00
#
_symmetry.space_group_name_H-M   'P 1'
#
loop_
_entity.id
_entity.type
_entity.pdbx_description
1 polymer ?
#
loop_
_entity_poly.entity_id
_entity_poly.type
_entity_poly.pdbx_seq_one_letter_code
_entity_poly.pdbx_strand_id
1 'polypeptide(L)'
;MSVKKSVMTDIPNLQLLFEEIKKAYQSIKEETESKVASWFWAADMLHSLEPFYFEENRYKKAKQLIEEPADKSNKYHYGLNHLNEVIAIRQYTGLKREVYYETFYLRESDKIETYHFDYWEDKKLHNIAVYHYHDTQLMRHVQIAEDSWHTYDYHYEQDKLTKKLMKTAPQGDYIPDDRTFEYEYDQFGILTGIKEGTHFYYKKADKKITFPQLTDLVTEKLFELIRKNLLELKPRDELFCIYLNYGNEDLFPPSLAMGTEEERKKWSAEHGKRAKWVVWSPADYRINHELEMDQESSNLFELYNQETEMQHKHSSAKKAIVEVALRLKAQLPEFKLHQTSDFVVLAADYEMADLKKNFKLINPELFEQFKNDLLL
;
A
#
# COMPACT_ATOMS: atom_id res chain seq x y z
N MET A 1 -1.07 -11.24 44.43
CA MET A 1 0.06 -10.34 44.75
C MET A 1 0.68 -9.89 43.44
N SER A 2 0.57 -8.58 43.18
CA SER A 2 1.31 -7.72 42.25
C SER A 2 2.03 -8.37 41.05
N VAL A 3 1.44 -8.17 39.87
CA VAL A 3 2.10 -8.22 38.57
C VAL A 3 3.23 -7.19 38.59
N LYS A 4 4.47 -7.67 38.76
CA LYS A 4 5.65 -6.81 38.80
C LYS A 4 5.94 -6.27 37.40
N LYS A 5 5.95 -4.94 37.31
CA LYS A 5 6.64 -4.06 36.34
C LYS A 5 7.69 -4.79 35.49
N SER A 6 7.46 -4.92 34.18
CA SER A 6 8.46 -5.41 33.22
C SER A 6 8.16 -4.95 31.77
N VAL A 7 7.91 -3.65 31.54
CA VAL A 7 7.58 -3.20 30.16
C VAL A 7 8.17 -1.85 29.75
N MET A 8 8.39 -0.89 30.66
CA MET A 8 8.92 0.44 30.29
C MET A 8 10.41 0.67 30.56
N THR A 9 11.12 -0.34 31.08
CA THR A 9 12.54 -0.21 31.46
C THR A 9 13.51 -0.26 30.29
N ASP A 10 13.04 -0.58 29.07
CA ASP A 10 13.93 -0.92 27.95
C ASP A 10 14.12 0.21 26.93
N ILE A 11 13.18 1.16 26.76
CA ILE A 11 13.30 2.19 25.72
C ILE A 11 14.58 3.05 25.90
N PRO A 12 14.89 3.62 27.08
CA PRO A 12 16.13 4.38 27.25
C PRO A 12 17.39 3.54 27.05
N ASN A 13 17.38 2.27 27.45
CA ASN A 13 18.51 1.36 27.24
C ASN A 13 18.70 1.03 25.75
N LEU A 14 17.61 0.83 25.03
CA LEU A 14 17.61 0.61 23.59
C LEU A 14 18.03 1.86 22.82
N GLN A 15 17.75 3.07 23.31
CA GLN A 15 18.31 4.31 22.75
C GLN A 15 19.84 4.39 22.95
N LEU A 16 20.35 3.96 24.11
CA LEU A 16 21.81 3.84 24.31
C LEU A 16 22.42 2.81 23.36
N LEU A 17 21.78 1.64 23.21
CA LEU A 17 22.18 0.61 22.25
C LEU A 17 22.17 1.16 20.82
N PHE A 18 21.15 1.92 20.43
CA PHE A 18 21.07 2.55 19.11
C PHE A 18 22.31 3.42 18.84
N GLU A 19 22.73 4.26 19.79
CA GLU A 19 23.91 5.11 19.67
C GLU A 19 25.25 4.34 19.66
N GLU A 20 25.30 3.15 20.24
CA GLU A 20 26.42 2.23 20.15
C GLU A 20 26.47 1.54 18.77
N ILE A 21 25.36 0.94 18.34
CA ILE A 21 25.23 0.22 17.06
C ILE A 21 25.47 1.15 15.86
N LYS A 22 25.03 2.40 15.96
CA LYS A 22 25.26 3.45 14.95
C LYS A 22 26.74 3.63 14.59
N LYS A 23 27.66 3.32 15.50
CA LYS A 23 29.12 3.43 15.32
C LYS A 23 29.79 2.08 15.02
N ALA A 24 29.06 0.98 15.15
CA ALA A 24 29.60 -0.38 15.12
C ALA A 24 29.29 -1.13 13.83
N TYR A 25 28.77 -0.47 12.79
CA TYR A 25 28.37 -1.10 11.52
C TYR A 25 29.43 -2.06 10.96
N GLN A 26 30.68 -1.63 10.83
CA GLN A 26 31.74 -2.44 10.21
C GLN A 26 32.01 -3.72 11.02
N SER A 27 32.11 -3.61 12.35
CA SER A 27 32.32 -4.76 13.22
C SER A 27 31.14 -5.74 13.18
N ILE A 28 29.91 -5.23 13.20
CA ILE A 28 28.68 -6.05 13.12
C ILE A 28 28.64 -6.80 11.79
N LYS A 29 28.96 -6.12 10.68
CA LYS A 29 29.00 -6.70 9.35
C LYS A 29 30.02 -7.82 9.27
N GLU A 30 31.26 -7.56 9.66
CA GLU A 30 32.35 -8.54 9.63
C GLU A 30 32.02 -9.77 10.48
N GLU A 31 31.54 -9.56 11.71
CA GLU A 31 31.15 -10.65 12.60
C GLU A 31 30.00 -11.47 12.02
N THR A 32 28.95 -10.81 11.53
CA THR A 32 27.76 -11.50 11.01
C THR A 32 28.08 -12.26 9.72
N GLU A 33 28.76 -11.63 8.77
CA GLU A 33 29.10 -12.26 7.49
C GLU A 33 30.08 -13.43 7.65
N SER A 34 30.95 -13.40 8.66
CA SER A 34 31.82 -14.54 8.98
C SER A 34 31.04 -15.80 9.39
N LYS A 35 29.79 -15.64 9.85
CA LYS A 35 28.90 -16.73 10.27
C LYS A 35 27.96 -17.18 9.14
N VAL A 36 28.00 -16.53 7.96
CA VAL A 36 27.18 -16.90 6.81
C VAL A 36 27.76 -18.14 6.13
N ALA A 37 27.00 -19.22 6.15
CA ALA A 37 27.33 -20.49 5.51
C ALA A 37 26.93 -20.52 4.03
N SER A 38 25.86 -19.84 3.65
CA SER A 38 25.39 -19.76 2.26
C SER A 38 24.57 -18.51 2.00
N TRP A 39 24.49 -18.12 0.73
CA TRP A 39 23.65 -17.02 0.28
C TRP A 39 22.65 -17.49 -0.78
N PHE A 40 21.47 -16.86 -0.81
CA PHE A 40 20.52 -17.04 -1.91
C PHE A 40 19.79 -15.75 -2.27
N TRP A 41 19.29 -15.68 -3.49
CA TRP A 41 18.52 -14.54 -3.99
C TRP A 41 17.02 -14.79 -3.90
N ALA A 42 16.25 -13.72 -3.70
CA ALA A 42 14.79 -13.73 -3.83
C ALA A 42 14.33 -12.57 -4.71
N ALA A 43 13.22 -12.80 -5.41
CA ALA A 43 12.63 -11.81 -6.32
C ALA A 43 12.11 -10.55 -5.57
N ASP A 44 11.74 -10.73 -4.31
CA ASP A 44 11.19 -9.73 -3.40
C ASP A 44 11.33 -10.25 -1.95
N MET A 45 10.70 -9.60 -0.97
CA MET A 45 10.76 -9.97 0.44
C MET A 45 10.22 -11.39 0.67
N LEU A 46 11.04 -12.23 1.32
CA LEU A 46 10.75 -13.63 1.63
C LEU A 46 10.63 -13.89 3.13
N HIS A 47 11.19 -13.01 3.97
CA HIS A 47 11.33 -13.22 5.41
C HIS A 47 10.86 -12.01 6.21
N SER A 48 10.13 -12.27 7.29
CA SER A 48 9.84 -11.36 8.39
C SER A 48 9.76 -12.16 9.69
N LEU A 49 10.12 -11.55 10.82
CA LEU A 49 9.98 -12.13 12.15
C LEU A 49 8.57 -11.96 12.72
N GLU A 50 7.79 -11.03 12.17
CA GLU A 50 6.44 -10.76 12.64
C GLU A 50 5.44 -11.79 12.07
N PRO A 51 4.58 -12.37 12.91
CA PRO A 51 3.47 -13.20 12.45
C PRO A 51 2.58 -12.44 11.48
N PHE A 52 2.22 -13.08 10.37
CA PHE A 52 1.31 -12.55 9.35
C PHE A 52 1.71 -11.21 8.73
N TYR A 53 2.99 -10.86 8.75
CA TYR A 53 3.50 -9.62 8.13
C TYR A 53 3.07 -9.46 6.67
N PHE A 54 3.11 -10.55 5.89
CA PHE A 54 2.76 -10.52 4.47
C PHE A 54 1.26 -10.29 4.26
N GLU A 55 0.41 -10.94 5.06
CA GLU A 55 -1.03 -10.75 5.02
C GLU A 55 -1.42 -9.33 5.46
N GLU A 56 -0.86 -8.85 6.57
CA GLU A 56 -1.17 -7.54 7.13
C GLU A 56 -0.77 -6.38 6.20
N ASN A 57 0.38 -6.52 5.51
CA ASN A 57 0.86 -5.53 4.54
C ASN A 57 0.42 -5.83 3.10
N ARG A 58 -0.44 -6.84 2.87
CA ARG A 58 -0.93 -7.24 1.54
C ARG A 58 0.19 -7.58 0.54
N TYR A 59 1.33 -8.02 1.06
CA TYR A 59 2.49 -8.41 0.27
C TYR A 59 2.42 -9.86 -0.15
N LYS A 60 2.77 -10.12 -1.41
CA LYS A 60 3.00 -11.46 -1.87
C LYS A 60 4.35 -11.95 -1.34
N LYS A 61 4.33 -12.99 -0.51
CA LYS A 61 5.56 -13.65 -0.06
C LYS A 61 6.36 -14.17 -1.27
N ALA A 62 7.60 -13.71 -1.40
CA ALA A 62 8.46 -14.08 -2.50
C ALA A 62 8.91 -15.54 -2.44
N LYS A 63 9.52 -15.99 -3.53
CA LYS A 63 10.22 -17.28 -3.62
C LYS A 63 11.71 -17.05 -3.82
N GLN A 64 12.49 -18.00 -3.34
CA GLN A 64 13.91 -18.10 -3.66
C GLN A 64 14.08 -18.26 -5.17
N LEU A 65 15.02 -17.51 -5.73
CA LEU A 65 15.47 -17.62 -7.11
C LEU A 65 16.45 -18.78 -7.26
N ILE A 66 16.41 -19.41 -8.43
CA ILE A 66 17.29 -20.54 -8.76
C ILE A 66 18.73 -20.06 -8.96
N GLU A 67 18.90 -18.86 -9.50
CA GLU A 67 20.19 -18.24 -9.83
C GLU A 67 20.21 -16.76 -9.42
N GLU A 68 21.40 -16.17 -9.44
CA GLU A 68 21.58 -14.73 -9.25
C GLU A 68 20.87 -13.97 -10.39
N PRO A 69 20.03 -12.97 -10.06
CA PRO A 69 19.34 -12.20 -11.08
C PRO A 69 20.33 -11.30 -11.83
N ALA A 70 20.21 -11.26 -13.16
CA ALA A 70 20.99 -10.34 -13.99
C ALA A 70 20.72 -8.86 -13.65
N ASP A 71 19.48 -8.55 -13.25
CA ASP A 71 19.09 -7.26 -12.69
C ASP A 71 18.77 -7.40 -11.20
N LYS A 72 19.63 -6.81 -10.36
CA LYS A 72 19.52 -6.82 -8.91
C LYS A 72 18.55 -5.76 -8.38
N SER A 73 18.04 -4.86 -9.22
CA SER A 73 17.14 -3.81 -8.77
C SER A 73 15.89 -4.39 -8.10
N ASN A 74 15.61 -3.88 -6.89
CA ASN A 74 14.49 -4.34 -6.05
C ASN A 74 14.53 -5.86 -5.81
N LYS A 75 15.72 -6.43 -5.57
CA LYS A 75 15.91 -7.85 -5.22
C LYS A 75 16.47 -7.97 -3.81
N TYR A 76 16.34 -9.17 -3.24
CA TYR A 76 16.84 -9.47 -1.91
C TYR A 76 17.90 -10.56 -1.97
N HIS A 77 18.94 -10.42 -1.15
CA HIS A 77 20.00 -11.41 -0.99
C HIS A 77 20.09 -11.80 0.48
N TYR A 78 19.85 -13.07 0.77
CA TYR A 78 19.71 -13.61 2.12
C TYR A 78 20.92 -14.43 2.49
N GLY A 79 21.56 -14.10 3.62
CA GLY A 79 22.67 -14.86 4.21
C GLY A 79 22.16 -15.80 5.28
N LEU A 80 22.41 -17.09 5.11
CA LEU A 80 22.03 -18.15 6.04
C LEU A 80 23.23 -18.63 6.87
N ASN A 81 23.03 -18.89 8.15
CA ASN A 81 24.02 -19.59 8.97
C ASN A 81 24.00 -21.11 8.73
N HIS A 82 24.86 -21.87 9.44
CA HIS A 82 24.92 -23.34 9.33
C HIS A 82 23.64 -24.07 9.81
N LEU A 83 22.73 -23.39 10.51
CA LEU A 83 21.44 -23.90 10.95
C LEU A 83 20.30 -23.53 9.97
N ASN A 84 20.63 -22.95 8.82
CA ASN A 84 19.69 -22.42 7.83
C ASN A 84 18.81 -21.27 8.35
N GLU A 85 19.29 -20.51 9.34
CA GLU A 85 18.63 -19.31 9.82
C GLU A 85 19.13 -18.08 9.05
N VAL A 86 18.22 -17.17 8.70
CA VAL A 86 18.58 -15.88 8.12
C VAL A 86 19.30 -15.05 9.17
N ILE A 87 20.54 -14.65 8.87
CA ILE A 87 21.35 -13.79 9.74
C ILE A 87 21.74 -12.46 9.09
N ALA A 88 21.61 -12.35 7.76
CA ALA A 88 21.84 -11.12 7.02
C ALA A 88 20.86 -11.00 5.85
N ILE A 89 20.40 -9.79 5.57
CA ILE A 89 19.59 -9.46 4.39
C ILE A 89 20.19 -8.24 3.71
N ARG A 90 20.36 -8.30 2.40
CA ARG A 90 20.61 -7.13 1.55
C ARG A 90 19.38 -6.88 0.69
N GLN A 91 18.78 -5.70 0.83
CA GLN A 91 17.64 -5.25 0.02
C GLN A 91 18.12 -4.24 -1.00
N TYR A 92 18.30 -4.67 -2.25
CA TYR A 92 18.78 -3.83 -3.33
C TYR A 92 17.72 -2.84 -3.77
N THR A 93 18.13 -1.58 -3.94
CA THR A 93 17.25 -0.51 -4.41
C THR A 93 17.05 -0.57 -5.92
N GLY A 94 16.03 0.14 -6.42
CA GLY A 94 15.83 0.37 -7.85
C GLY A 94 16.75 1.44 -8.45
N LEU A 95 17.73 1.94 -7.69
CA LEU A 95 18.66 2.95 -8.17
C LEU A 95 19.69 2.33 -9.13
N LYS A 96 20.21 3.13 -10.07
CA LYS A 96 21.19 2.67 -11.07
C LYS A 96 22.55 2.23 -10.49
N ARG A 97 22.73 2.32 -9.17
CA ARG A 97 23.92 1.85 -8.44
C ARG A 97 23.48 0.64 -7.66
N GLU A 98 24.32 -0.40 -7.56
CA GLU A 98 24.07 -1.61 -6.76
C GLU A 98 24.13 -1.30 -5.24
N VAL A 99 23.30 -0.36 -4.78
CA VAL A 99 23.17 0.05 -3.39
C VAL A 99 21.97 -0.67 -2.77
N TYR A 100 22.14 -1.06 -1.52
CA TYR A 100 21.19 -1.91 -0.81
C TYR A 100 21.15 -1.56 0.67
N TYR A 101 19.96 -1.65 1.28
CA TYR A 101 19.84 -1.66 2.73
C TYR A 101 20.40 -2.96 3.28
N GLU A 102 20.86 -2.96 4.54
CA GLU A 102 21.33 -4.16 5.21
C GLU A 102 20.60 -4.37 6.53
N THR A 103 20.16 -5.59 6.77
CA THR A 103 19.62 -6.00 8.07
C THR A 103 20.42 -7.16 8.60
N PHE A 104 20.96 -7.03 9.81
CA PHE A 104 21.66 -8.11 10.52
C PHE A 104 20.78 -8.64 11.64
N TYR A 105 20.83 -9.96 11.89
CA TYR A 105 20.04 -10.63 12.92
C TYR A 105 20.97 -11.30 13.94
N LEU A 106 20.85 -10.89 15.19
CA LEU A 106 21.58 -11.45 16.32
C LEU A 106 20.60 -12.23 17.19
N ARG A 107 20.84 -13.54 17.30
CA ARG A 107 19.94 -14.47 17.98
C ARG A 107 20.50 -14.90 19.33
N GLU A 108 19.67 -14.79 20.36
CA GLU A 108 19.86 -15.39 21.66
C GLU A 108 18.73 -16.40 21.93
N SER A 109 18.73 -17.08 23.08
CA SER A 109 17.78 -18.17 23.37
C SER A 109 16.32 -17.72 23.40
N ASP A 110 16.05 -16.50 23.83
CA ASP A 110 14.71 -15.94 24.08
C ASP A 110 14.48 -14.59 23.39
N LYS A 111 15.46 -14.11 22.61
CA LYS A 111 15.30 -12.89 21.82
C LYS A 111 16.06 -12.92 20.49
N ILE A 112 15.62 -12.07 19.58
CA ILE A 112 16.34 -11.71 18.35
C ILE A 112 16.47 -10.21 18.30
N GLU A 113 17.67 -9.70 18.09
CA GLU A 113 17.92 -8.30 17.78
C GLU A 113 18.15 -8.14 16.28
N THR A 114 17.63 -7.06 15.73
CA THR A 114 17.84 -6.70 14.32
C THR A 114 18.39 -5.29 14.23
N TYR A 115 19.38 -5.11 13.37
CA TYR A 115 19.98 -3.81 13.11
C TYR A 115 19.84 -3.52 11.62
N HIS A 116 19.05 -2.50 11.29
CA HIS A 116 18.72 -2.14 9.91
C HIS A 116 19.44 -0.86 9.51
N PHE A 117 20.35 -0.98 8.56
CA PHE A 117 21.17 0.10 8.01
C PHE A 117 20.68 0.50 6.62
N ASP A 118 20.84 1.77 6.30
CA ASP A 118 20.48 2.34 5.01
C ASP A 118 21.36 1.86 3.84
N TYR A 119 21.06 2.38 2.65
CA TYR A 119 21.74 2.03 1.41
C TYR A 119 22.86 2.99 1.02
N TRP A 120 23.15 4.01 1.83
CA TRP A 120 24.24 4.94 1.54
C TRP A 120 25.59 4.29 1.85
N GLU A 121 26.65 4.89 1.32
CA GLU A 121 28.03 4.39 1.46
C GLU A 121 28.51 4.45 2.93
N ASP A 122 28.04 5.44 3.69
CA ASP A 122 28.37 5.64 5.11
C ASP A 122 27.51 4.81 6.07
N LYS A 123 26.50 4.07 5.56
CA LYS A 123 25.70 3.07 6.28
C LYS A 123 25.16 3.57 7.61
N LYS A 124 24.15 4.43 7.55
CA LYS A 124 23.49 4.93 8.75
C LYS A 124 22.50 3.92 9.29
N LEU A 125 22.50 3.77 10.60
CA LEU A 125 21.50 2.97 11.29
C LEU A 125 20.14 3.64 11.17
N HIS A 126 19.18 2.94 10.58
CA HIS A 126 17.82 3.42 10.40
C HIS A 126 16.94 3.04 11.59
N ASN A 127 17.02 1.78 12.04
CA ASN A 127 16.36 1.34 13.27
C ASN A 127 17.04 0.10 13.86
N ILE A 128 16.77 -0.12 15.15
CA ILE A 128 16.97 -1.40 15.81
C ILE A 128 15.60 -1.98 16.17
N ALA A 129 15.45 -3.30 16.14
CA ALA A 129 14.29 -3.96 16.73
C ALA A 129 14.69 -5.17 17.56
N VAL A 130 14.04 -5.34 18.72
CA VAL A 130 14.28 -6.46 19.64
C VAL A 130 12.99 -7.25 19.80
N TYR A 131 13.03 -8.51 19.41
CA TYR A 131 11.94 -9.46 19.39
C TYR A 131 12.10 -10.44 20.55
N HIS A 132 11.13 -10.49 21.46
CA HIS A 132 11.14 -11.36 22.64
C HIS A 132 10.21 -12.55 22.43
N TYR A 133 10.74 -13.74 22.65
CA TYR A 133 10.05 -15.00 22.46
C TYR A 133 9.79 -15.70 23.78
N HIS A 134 8.65 -16.39 23.84
CA HIS A 134 8.43 -17.47 24.80
C HIS A 134 8.33 -18.76 24.00
N ASP A 135 9.27 -19.67 24.23
CA ASP A 135 9.51 -20.85 23.38
C ASP A 135 9.69 -20.46 21.91
N THR A 136 8.65 -20.60 21.09
CA THR A 136 8.66 -20.26 19.66
C THR A 136 7.71 -19.13 19.28
N GLN A 137 6.92 -18.63 20.24
CA GLN A 137 5.93 -17.58 20.01
C GLN A 137 6.55 -16.20 20.26
N LEU A 138 6.42 -15.31 19.28
CA LEU A 138 6.78 -13.91 19.45
C LEU A 138 5.77 -13.27 20.40
N MET A 139 6.22 -12.85 21.58
CA MET A 139 5.35 -12.28 22.62
C MET A 139 5.33 -10.76 22.58
N ARG A 140 6.47 -10.16 22.26
CA ARG A 140 6.64 -8.72 22.13
C ARG A 140 7.74 -8.41 21.14
N HIS A 141 7.64 -7.28 20.46
CA HIS A 141 8.84 -6.63 19.96
C HIS A 141 8.81 -5.12 20.18
N VAL A 142 9.99 -4.52 20.23
CA VAL A 142 10.19 -3.07 20.31
C VAL A 142 11.08 -2.65 19.15
N GLN A 143 10.66 -1.64 18.39
CA GLN A 143 11.46 -1.03 17.34
C GLN A 143 11.80 0.41 17.75
N ILE A 144 13.06 0.80 17.61
CA ILE A 144 13.56 2.15 17.92
C ILE A 144 14.30 2.72 16.72
N ALA A 145 13.99 3.97 16.40
CA ALA A 145 14.77 4.85 15.53
C ALA A 145 15.30 6.05 16.35
N GLU A 146 16.04 6.95 15.71
CA GLU A 146 16.72 8.08 16.38
C GLU A 146 15.78 8.88 17.31
N ASP A 147 14.58 9.21 16.83
CA ASP A 147 13.61 10.06 17.55
C ASP A 147 12.23 9.39 17.78
N SER A 148 12.11 8.08 17.56
CA SER A 148 10.82 7.39 17.67
C SER A 148 10.96 5.94 18.12
N TRP A 149 9.86 5.38 18.62
CA TRP A 149 9.76 3.97 18.97
C TRP A 149 8.35 3.45 18.73
N HIS A 150 8.27 2.15 18.52
CA HIS A 150 7.03 1.39 18.48
C HIS A 150 7.16 0.15 19.36
N THR A 151 6.11 -0.21 20.08
CA THR A 151 6.03 -1.47 20.82
C THR A 151 4.86 -2.29 20.33
N TYR A 152 5.06 -3.59 20.20
CA TYR A 152 4.06 -4.54 19.74
C TYR A 152 3.96 -5.67 20.75
N ASP A 153 2.76 -5.90 21.28
CA ASP A 153 2.46 -7.02 22.19
C ASP A 153 1.53 -8.01 21.48
N TYR A 154 1.88 -9.30 21.52
CA TYR A 154 1.18 -10.37 20.83
C TYR A 154 0.52 -11.30 21.85
N HIS A 155 -0.76 -11.56 21.68
CA HIS A 155 -1.55 -12.41 22.57
C HIS A 155 -2.10 -13.63 21.82
N TYR A 156 -1.87 -14.80 22.40
CA TYR A 156 -2.24 -16.07 21.81
C TYR A 156 -3.28 -16.80 22.68
N GLU A 157 -4.21 -17.48 22.02
CA GLU A 157 -5.12 -18.45 22.63
C GLU A 157 -5.02 -19.75 21.86
N GLN A 158 -4.79 -20.88 22.54
CA GLN A 158 -4.63 -22.20 21.91
C GLN A 158 -3.63 -22.17 20.74
N ASP A 159 -2.47 -21.55 20.95
CA ASP A 159 -1.39 -21.38 19.98
C ASP A 159 -1.71 -20.54 18.73
N LYS A 160 -2.84 -19.83 18.72
CA LYS A 160 -3.21 -18.90 17.65
C LYS A 160 -3.08 -17.46 18.14
N LEU A 161 -2.42 -16.62 17.37
CA LEU A 161 -2.40 -15.18 17.63
C LEU A 161 -3.83 -14.66 17.50
N THR A 162 -4.42 -14.13 18.55
CA THR A 162 -5.77 -13.57 18.55
C THR A 162 -5.75 -12.05 18.53
N LYS A 163 -4.70 -11.45 19.09
CA LYS A 163 -4.59 -10.00 19.25
C LYS A 163 -3.16 -9.50 19.16
N LYS A 164 -2.95 -8.38 18.46
CA LYS A 164 -1.72 -7.59 18.50
C LYS A 164 -2.04 -6.17 18.97
N LEU A 165 -1.33 -5.68 19.97
CA LEU A 165 -1.42 -4.30 20.45
C LEU A 165 -0.20 -3.53 19.97
N MET A 166 -0.39 -2.37 19.37
CA MET A 166 0.69 -1.48 18.93
C MET A 166 0.59 -0.16 19.67
N LYS A 167 1.73 0.30 20.20
CA LYS A 167 1.90 1.65 20.77
C LYS A 167 3.00 2.37 20.04
N THR A 168 2.88 3.69 19.94
CA THR A 168 3.85 4.56 19.25
C THR A 168 4.29 5.69 20.17
N ALA A 169 5.53 6.11 20.02
CA ALA A 169 6.06 7.28 20.70
C ALA A 169 5.19 8.54 20.45
N PRO A 170 4.95 9.38 21.47
CA PRO A 170 4.35 10.70 21.27
C PRO A 170 5.17 11.56 20.31
N GLN A 171 4.50 12.40 19.52
CA GLN A 171 5.13 13.36 18.61
C GLN A 171 4.75 14.79 19.04
N GLY A 172 5.64 15.44 19.79
CA GLY A 172 5.33 16.72 20.42
C GLY A 172 4.14 16.57 21.38
N ASP A 173 3.09 17.37 21.17
CA ASP A 173 1.86 17.31 21.97
C ASP A 173 0.87 16.23 21.49
N TYR A 174 1.12 15.60 20.35
CA TYR A 174 0.27 14.53 19.83
C TYR A 174 0.64 13.19 20.47
N ILE A 175 -0.33 12.57 21.13
CA ILE A 175 -0.22 11.22 21.68
C ILE A 175 -1.04 10.30 20.77
N PRO A 176 -0.40 9.42 19.96
CA PRO A 176 -1.12 8.48 19.14
C PRO A 176 -1.96 7.53 20.00
N ASP A 177 -3.16 7.18 19.51
CA ASP A 177 -3.98 6.15 20.13
C ASP A 177 -3.30 4.77 20.04
N ASP A 178 -3.48 3.96 21.08
CA ASP A 178 -3.10 2.55 21.06
C ASP A 178 -3.91 1.83 19.98
N ARG A 179 -3.22 1.08 19.12
CA ARG A 179 -3.83 0.33 18.02
C ARG A 179 -4.02 -1.12 18.40
N THR A 180 -5.17 -1.69 18.03
CA THR A 180 -5.52 -3.08 18.34
C THR A 180 -5.89 -3.80 17.07
N PHE A 181 -5.14 -4.85 16.76
CA PHE A 181 -5.42 -5.75 15.65
C PHE A 181 -5.99 -7.06 16.19
N GLU A 182 -7.07 -7.53 15.58
CA GLU A 182 -7.74 -8.79 15.89
C GLU A 182 -7.57 -9.77 14.73
N TYR A 183 -7.26 -11.03 15.05
CA TYR A 183 -6.97 -12.08 14.08
C TYR A 183 -8.09 -13.13 14.13
N GLU A 184 -8.68 -13.41 12.97
CA GLU A 184 -9.80 -14.34 12.82
C GLU A 184 -9.36 -15.59 12.06
N TYR A 185 -9.89 -16.75 12.42
CA TYR A 185 -9.56 -18.04 11.82
C TYR A 185 -10.81 -18.84 11.48
N ASP A 186 -10.72 -19.67 10.44
CA ASP A 186 -11.75 -20.66 10.14
C ASP A 186 -11.69 -21.87 11.10
N GLN A 187 -12.67 -22.78 10.98
CA GLN A 187 -12.78 -24.00 11.79
C GLN A 187 -11.55 -24.93 11.68
N PHE A 188 -10.71 -24.76 10.66
CA PHE A 188 -9.47 -25.52 10.46
C PHE A 188 -8.24 -24.79 11.00
N GLY A 189 -8.42 -23.60 11.59
CA GLY A 189 -7.34 -22.80 12.14
C GLY A 189 -6.55 -22.02 11.08
N ILE A 190 -7.11 -21.80 9.90
CA ILE A 190 -6.45 -20.98 8.87
C ILE A 190 -6.92 -19.53 9.03
N LEU A 191 -5.99 -18.58 9.03
CA LEU A 191 -6.28 -17.14 9.12
C LEU A 191 -7.28 -16.72 8.03
N THR A 192 -8.37 -16.08 8.41
CA THR A 192 -9.40 -15.54 7.53
C THR A 192 -9.47 -14.02 7.53
N GLY A 193 -8.99 -13.35 8.58
CA GLY A 193 -9.01 -11.89 8.63
C GLY A 193 -8.08 -11.30 9.66
N ILE A 194 -7.62 -10.07 9.38
CA ILE A 194 -6.91 -9.19 10.30
C ILE A 194 -7.63 -7.85 10.25
N LYS A 195 -8.10 -7.35 11.39
CA LYS A 195 -8.88 -6.11 11.45
C LYS A 195 -8.49 -5.20 12.62
N GLU A 196 -8.77 -3.92 12.47
CA GLU A 196 -8.68 -2.89 13.51
C GLU A 196 -10.02 -2.17 13.57
N GLY A 197 -10.77 -2.38 14.65
CA GLY A 197 -12.16 -1.89 14.74
C GLY A 197 -13.00 -2.44 13.58
N THR A 198 -13.44 -1.56 12.68
CA THR A 198 -14.24 -1.91 11.50
C THR A 198 -13.42 -2.07 10.22
N HIS A 199 -12.13 -1.73 10.23
CA HIS A 199 -11.26 -1.77 9.05
C HIS A 199 -10.54 -3.12 8.92
N PHE A 200 -10.46 -3.67 7.70
CA PHE A 200 -9.73 -4.91 7.42
C PHE A 200 -8.36 -4.65 6.78
N TYR A 201 -7.30 -5.08 7.45
CA TYR A 201 -5.95 -5.15 6.87
C TYR A 201 -5.82 -6.34 5.92
N TYR A 202 -6.44 -7.45 6.29
CA TYR A 202 -6.47 -8.67 5.50
C TYR A 202 -7.83 -9.35 5.60
N LYS A 203 -8.28 -9.88 4.47
CA LYS A 203 -9.44 -10.77 4.37
C LYS A 203 -9.14 -11.88 3.37
N LYS A 204 -9.13 -13.12 3.83
CA LYS A 204 -8.87 -14.28 2.96
C LYS A 204 -9.94 -14.37 1.87
N ALA A 205 -9.50 -14.31 0.61
CA ALA A 205 -10.41 -14.44 -0.52
C ALA A 205 -11.09 -15.81 -0.57
N ASP A 206 -12.34 -15.82 -1.05
CA ASP A 206 -13.04 -17.06 -1.38
C ASP A 206 -12.41 -17.66 -2.64
N LYS A 207 -11.75 -18.82 -2.49
CA LYS A 207 -11.12 -19.54 -3.59
C LYS A 207 -12.09 -19.96 -4.70
N LYS A 208 -13.39 -19.87 -4.49
CA LYS A 208 -14.42 -20.12 -5.51
C LYS A 208 -14.55 -18.99 -6.52
N ILE A 209 -14.11 -17.77 -6.18
CA ILE A 209 -14.17 -16.61 -7.06
C ILE A 209 -12.76 -16.34 -7.60
N THR A 210 -12.62 -16.44 -8.92
CA THR A 210 -11.37 -16.08 -9.59
C THR A 210 -11.23 -14.56 -9.71
N PHE A 211 -10.01 -14.04 -9.84
CA PHE A 211 -9.79 -12.61 -10.02
C PHE A 211 -10.61 -12.00 -11.18
N PRO A 212 -10.71 -12.61 -12.38
CA PRO A 212 -11.59 -12.10 -13.43
C PRO A 212 -13.07 -12.03 -13.04
N GLN A 213 -13.59 -13.04 -12.34
CA GLN A 213 -14.98 -13.01 -11.86
C GLN A 213 -15.18 -11.90 -10.81
N LEU A 214 -14.19 -11.67 -9.95
CA LEU A 214 -14.21 -10.56 -9.01
C LEU A 214 -14.16 -9.21 -9.75
N THR A 215 -13.33 -9.09 -10.80
CA THR A 215 -13.27 -7.92 -11.69
C THR A 215 -14.64 -7.63 -12.31
N ASP A 216 -15.34 -8.65 -12.82
CA ASP A 216 -16.68 -8.47 -13.39
C ASP A 216 -17.67 -7.95 -12.34
N LEU A 217 -17.67 -8.54 -11.14
CA LEU A 217 -18.53 -8.13 -10.03
C LEU A 217 -18.29 -6.67 -9.61
N VAL A 218 -17.03 -6.26 -9.41
CA VAL A 218 -16.72 -4.88 -9.01
C VAL A 218 -17.00 -3.87 -10.12
N THR A 219 -16.83 -4.26 -11.38
CA THR A 219 -17.12 -3.40 -12.54
C THR A 219 -18.62 -3.13 -12.65
N GLU A 220 -19.46 -4.16 -12.50
CA GLU A 220 -20.92 -3.98 -12.46
C GLU A 220 -21.33 -3.12 -11.26
N LYS A 221 -20.82 -3.43 -10.06
CA LYS A 221 -21.17 -2.68 -8.85
C LYS A 221 -20.73 -1.22 -8.92
N LEU A 222 -19.53 -0.95 -9.43
CA LEU A 222 -19.02 0.41 -9.62
C LEU A 222 -19.91 1.19 -10.61
N PHE A 223 -20.30 0.55 -11.72
CA PHE A 223 -21.19 1.19 -12.68
C PHE A 223 -22.56 1.54 -12.08
N GLU A 224 -23.16 0.63 -11.32
CA GLU A 224 -24.42 0.88 -10.59
C GLU A 224 -24.29 2.04 -9.59
N LEU A 225 -23.19 2.11 -8.85
CA LEU A 225 -22.94 3.18 -7.88
C LEU A 225 -22.72 4.53 -8.55
N ILE A 226 -21.92 4.61 -9.62
CA ILE A 226 -21.75 5.85 -10.39
C ILE A 226 -23.10 6.30 -10.94
N ARG A 227 -23.89 5.38 -11.51
CA ARG A 227 -25.22 5.68 -12.04
C ARG A 227 -26.11 6.28 -10.95
N LYS A 228 -26.17 5.67 -9.77
CA LYS A 228 -26.95 6.16 -8.62
C LYS A 228 -26.49 7.56 -8.21
N ASN A 229 -25.19 7.74 -7.98
CA ASN A 229 -24.63 9.02 -7.51
C ASN A 229 -24.87 10.15 -8.53
N LEU A 230 -24.70 9.90 -9.83
CA LEU A 230 -25.00 10.90 -10.86
C LEU A 230 -26.48 11.32 -10.87
N LEU A 231 -27.39 10.35 -10.72
CA LEU A 231 -28.83 10.60 -10.67
C LEU A 231 -29.27 11.34 -9.39
N GLU A 232 -28.51 11.23 -8.30
CA GLU A 232 -28.75 11.93 -7.03
C GLU A 232 -28.18 13.35 -7.07
N LEU A 233 -26.94 13.53 -7.56
CA LEU A 233 -26.26 14.82 -7.64
C LEU A 233 -26.98 15.82 -8.55
N LYS A 234 -27.54 15.37 -9.68
CA LYS A 234 -28.30 16.19 -10.66
C LYS A 234 -27.65 17.56 -10.93
N PRO A 235 -26.41 17.60 -11.44
CA PRO A 235 -25.72 18.86 -11.71
C PRO A 235 -26.54 19.72 -12.68
N ARG A 236 -26.66 21.01 -12.36
CA ARG A 236 -27.39 21.99 -13.20
C ARG A 236 -26.47 22.76 -14.14
N ASP A 237 -25.19 22.81 -13.79
CA ASP A 237 -24.17 23.50 -14.55
C ASP A 237 -23.95 22.82 -15.91
N GLU A 238 -23.54 23.58 -16.91
CA GLU A 238 -23.05 23.03 -18.17
C GLU A 238 -21.70 22.35 -17.91
N LEU A 239 -21.62 21.04 -18.16
CA LEU A 239 -20.43 20.24 -17.91
C LEU A 239 -19.62 20.07 -19.19
N PHE A 240 -18.30 20.07 -19.07
CA PHE A 240 -17.39 19.65 -20.15
C PHE A 240 -16.79 18.26 -19.90
N CYS A 241 -16.83 17.74 -18.67
CA CYS A 241 -16.41 16.37 -18.42
C CYS A 241 -17.05 15.69 -17.20
N ILE A 242 -17.07 14.36 -17.24
CA ILE A 242 -17.07 13.49 -16.06
C ILE A 242 -15.69 12.84 -15.95
N TYR A 243 -15.14 12.76 -14.74
CA TYR A 243 -13.82 12.23 -14.46
C TYR A 243 -13.91 11.15 -13.36
N LEU A 244 -13.49 9.93 -13.68
CA LEU A 244 -13.27 8.85 -12.70
C LEU A 244 -11.82 8.89 -12.23
N ASN A 245 -11.61 9.46 -11.04
CA ASN A 245 -10.27 9.71 -10.49
C ASN A 245 -9.88 8.60 -9.51
N TYR A 246 -8.92 7.76 -9.88
CA TYR A 246 -8.47 6.63 -9.05
C TYR A 246 -7.14 6.92 -8.33
N GLY A 247 -6.94 6.31 -7.17
CA GLY A 247 -5.67 6.37 -6.44
C GLY A 247 -4.59 5.46 -7.05
N ASN A 248 -3.37 5.53 -6.51
CA ASN A 248 -2.28 4.63 -6.91
C ASN A 248 -2.32 3.28 -6.19
N GLU A 249 -2.77 3.28 -4.93
CA GLU A 249 -2.82 2.10 -4.07
C GLU A 249 -4.27 1.58 -3.96
N ASP A 250 -5.22 2.47 -3.65
CA ASP A 250 -6.66 2.18 -3.69
C ASP A 250 -7.27 2.64 -5.02
N LEU A 251 -7.38 1.72 -5.97
CA LEU A 251 -7.95 1.97 -7.30
C LEU A 251 -9.48 2.04 -7.27
N PHE A 252 -10.11 1.19 -6.45
CA PHE A 252 -11.56 1.08 -6.35
C PHE A 252 -12.08 1.54 -4.97
N PRO A 253 -13.23 2.21 -4.94
CA PRO A 253 -13.84 2.90 -6.08
C PRO A 253 -13.08 4.20 -6.41
N PRO A 254 -13.00 4.61 -7.69
CA PRO A 254 -12.55 5.96 -8.03
C PRO A 254 -13.53 7.02 -7.48
N SER A 255 -13.03 8.22 -7.21
CA SER A 255 -13.90 9.37 -6.97
C SER A 255 -14.54 9.84 -8.28
N LEU A 256 -15.70 10.47 -8.15
CA LEU A 256 -16.47 11.01 -9.26
C LEU A 256 -16.36 12.53 -9.27
N ALA A 257 -15.64 13.09 -10.24
CA ALA A 257 -15.55 14.53 -10.43
C ALA A 257 -16.24 14.97 -11.74
N MET A 258 -16.72 16.21 -11.76
CA MET A 258 -17.41 16.82 -12.89
C MET A 258 -16.87 18.23 -13.12
N GLY A 259 -16.28 18.46 -14.29
CA GLY A 259 -15.76 19.76 -14.67
C GLY A 259 -16.83 20.63 -15.30
N THR A 260 -17.01 21.85 -14.80
CA THR A 260 -17.99 22.80 -15.36
C THR A 260 -17.38 23.70 -16.42
N GLU A 261 -18.17 24.09 -17.42
CA GLU A 261 -17.74 24.99 -18.49
C GLU A 261 -17.37 26.38 -17.97
N GLU A 262 -18.00 26.82 -16.87
CA GLU A 262 -17.65 28.05 -16.19
C GLU A 262 -16.21 28.01 -15.66
N GLU A 263 -15.84 26.93 -14.96
CA GLU A 263 -14.48 26.74 -14.45
C GLU A 263 -13.47 26.66 -15.59
N ARG A 264 -13.78 25.89 -16.65
CA ARG A 264 -12.91 25.77 -17.83
C ARG A 264 -12.64 27.13 -18.47
N LYS A 265 -13.67 27.98 -18.63
CA LYS A 265 -13.53 29.35 -19.17
C LYS A 265 -12.70 30.24 -18.24
N LYS A 266 -12.97 30.18 -16.94
CA LYS A 266 -12.22 30.93 -15.92
C LYS A 266 -10.73 30.58 -15.95
N TRP A 267 -10.38 29.30 -15.84
CA TRP A 267 -8.98 28.87 -15.87
C TRP A 267 -8.29 29.16 -17.19
N SER A 268 -9.02 29.08 -18.30
CA SER A 268 -8.49 29.47 -19.61
C SER A 268 -8.13 30.96 -19.67
N ALA A 269 -8.96 31.83 -19.09
CA ALA A 269 -8.69 33.27 -19.01
C ALA A 269 -7.53 33.60 -18.04
N GLU A 270 -7.48 32.93 -16.89
CA GLU A 270 -6.48 33.19 -15.84
C GLU A 270 -5.08 32.64 -16.19
N HIS A 271 -5.02 31.47 -16.84
CA HIS A 271 -3.77 30.73 -17.04
C HIS A 271 -3.33 30.63 -18.51
N GLY A 272 -4.17 31.01 -19.47
CA GLY A 272 -3.86 30.94 -20.90
C GLY A 272 -3.36 29.55 -21.31
N LYS A 273 -2.16 29.46 -21.91
CA LYS A 273 -1.56 28.18 -22.32
C LYS A 273 -1.28 27.21 -21.17
N ARG A 274 -1.24 27.68 -19.92
CA ARG A 274 -1.05 26.83 -18.74
C ARG A 274 -2.37 26.25 -18.22
N ALA A 275 -3.52 26.68 -18.74
CA ALA A 275 -4.82 26.15 -18.34
C ALA A 275 -4.91 24.63 -18.49
N LYS A 276 -4.19 24.05 -19.45
CA LYS A 276 -4.12 22.60 -19.66
C LYS A 276 -3.66 21.77 -18.45
N TRP A 277 -2.95 22.38 -17.49
CA TRP A 277 -2.52 21.72 -16.26
C TRP A 277 -3.62 21.68 -15.18
N VAL A 278 -4.60 22.59 -15.27
CA VAL A 278 -5.65 22.77 -14.27
C VAL A 278 -6.99 22.23 -14.79
N VAL A 279 -7.28 22.43 -16.07
CA VAL A 279 -8.55 21.99 -16.70
C VAL A 279 -8.76 20.49 -16.57
N TRP A 280 -7.70 19.69 -16.57
CA TRP A 280 -7.78 18.23 -16.45
C TRP A 280 -7.45 17.70 -15.05
N SER A 281 -7.27 18.59 -14.07
CA SER A 281 -7.00 18.25 -12.67
C SER A 281 -8.32 18.18 -11.89
N PRO A 282 -8.86 16.98 -11.58
CA PRO A 282 -10.12 16.86 -10.85
C PRO A 282 -10.03 17.39 -9.40
N ALA A 283 -8.81 17.59 -8.89
CA ALA A 283 -8.57 18.15 -7.56
C ALA A 283 -9.09 19.59 -7.41
N ASP A 284 -9.10 20.34 -8.51
CA ASP A 284 -9.50 21.74 -8.54
C ASP A 284 -10.98 21.91 -8.91
N TYR A 285 -11.69 20.82 -9.21
CA TYR A 285 -13.10 20.87 -9.59
C TYR A 285 -13.95 21.13 -8.36
N ARG A 286 -14.91 22.06 -8.47
CA ARG A 286 -15.90 22.30 -7.42
C ARG A 286 -16.77 21.07 -7.15
N ILE A 287 -17.01 20.25 -8.18
CA ILE A 287 -17.78 19.03 -8.06
C ILE A 287 -16.81 17.85 -8.08
N ASN A 288 -16.35 17.44 -6.91
CA ASN A 288 -15.54 16.25 -6.69
C ASN A 288 -16.16 15.47 -5.52
N HIS A 289 -16.67 14.28 -5.80
CA HIS A 289 -17.56 13.53 -4.93
C HIS A 289 -17.01 12.13 -4.69
N GLU A 290 -16.84 11.76 -3.42
CA GLU A 290 -16.64 10.37 -3.04
C GLU A 290 -17.97 9.62 -3.20
N LEU A 291 -17.95 8.46 -3.87
CA LEU A 291 -19.18 7.72 -4.13
C LEU A 291 -19.85 7.30 -2.81
N GLU A 292 -21.11 7.67 -2.63
CA GLU A 292 -21.89 7.18 -1.52
C GLU A 292 -22.25 5.70 -1.75
N MET A 293 -21.90 4.84 -0.80
CA MET A 293 -22.10 3.39 -0.91
C MET A 293 -22.42 2.74 0.44
N ASP A 294 -23.03 1.56 0.39
CA ASP A 294 -23.26 0.72 1.56
C ASP A 294 -22.00 -0.07 1.98
N GLN A 295 -22.03 -0.66 3.17
CA GLN A 295 -20.90 -1.42 3.71
C GLN A 295 -20.55 -2.65 2.86
N GLU A 296 -21.53 -3.28 2.21
CA GLU A 296 -21.29 -4.45 1.35
C GLU A 296 -20.45 -4.07 0.13
N SER A 297 -20.75 -2.91 -0.47
CA SER A 297 -20.02 -2.32 -1.58
C SER A 297 -18.59 -1.93 -1.17
N SER A 298 -18.44 -1.27 -0.02
CA SER A 298 -17.11 -0.93 0.52
C SER A 298 -16.26 -2.17 0.70
N ASN A 299 -16.80 -3.20 1.37
CA ASN A 299 -16.11 -4.46 1.61
C ASN A 299 -15.73 -5.18 0.31
N LEU A 300 -16.55 -5.07 -0.74
CA LEU A 300 -16.26 -5.67 -2.04
C LEU A 300 -15.09 -4.95 -2.73
N PHE A 301 -15.06 -3.63 -2.72
CA PHE A 301 -13.95 -2.85 -3.30
C PHE A 301 -12.65 -3.02 -2.52
N GLU A 302 -12.72 -3.01 -1.18
CA GLU A 302 -11.56 -3.29 -0.32
C GLU A 302 -10.96 -4.67 -0.62
N LEU A 303 -11.81 -5.71 -0.75
CA LEU A 303 -11.35 -7.05 -1.13
C LEU A 303 -10.71 -7.04 -2.53
N TYR A 304 -11.29 -6.31 -3.49
CA TYR A 304 -10.72 -6.24 -4.84
C TYR A 304 -9.39 -5.48 -4.88
N ASN A 305 -9.23 -4.40 -4.13
CA ASN A 305 -7.95 -3.69 -4.00
C ASN A 305 -6.89 -4.61 -3.37
N GLN A 306 -7.24 -5.32 -2.29
CA GLN A 306 -6.34 -6.30 -1.67
C GLN A 306 -5.90 -7.38 -2.66
N GLU A 307 -6.84 -8.01 -3.38
CA GLU A 307 -6.50 -9.05 -4.36
C GLU A 307 -5.72 -8.47 -5.54
N THR A 308 -5.97 -7.22 -5.91
CA THR A 308 -5.21 -6.51 -6.93
C THR A 308 -3.75 -6.34 -6.51
N GLU A 309 -3.50 -5.93 -5.27
CA GLU A 309 -2.16 -5.74 -4.72
C GLU A 309 -1.43 -7.10 -4.56
N MET A 310 -2.04 -8.05 -3.84
CA MET A 310 -1.45 -9.36 -3.56
C MET A 310 -1.15 -10.18 -4.81
N GLN A 311 -1.90 -9.95 -5.91
CA GLN A 311 -1.68 -10.63 -7.19
C GLN A 311 -0.94 -9.77 -8.23
N HIS A 312 -0.54 -8.54 -7.89
CA HIS A 312 0.08 -7.55 -8.78
C HIS A 312 -0.72 -7.29 -10.06
N LYS A 313 -2.03 -7.05 -9.92
CA LYS A 313 -3.01 -6.86 -11.01
C LYS A 313 -3.41 -5.41 -11.24
N HIS A 314 -2.62 -4.42 -10.80
CA HIS A 314 -2.94 -3.00 -10.96
C HIS A 314 -3.30 -2.62 -12.41
N SER A 315 -2.59 -3.15 -13.41
CA SER A 315 -2.93 -2.88 -14.82
C SER A 315 -4.31 -3.42 -15.21
N SER A 316 -4.74 -4.56 -14.67
CA SER A 316 -6.08 -5.13 -14.91
C SER A 316 -7.15 -4.28 -14.23
N ALA A 317 -6.91 -3.85 -12.99
CA ALA A 317 -7.83 -2.99 -12.25
C ALA A 317 -8.00 -1.61 -12.92
N LYS A 318 -6.91 -0.95 -13.34
CA LYS A 318 -6.98 0.29 -14.15
C LYS A 318 -7.80 0.09 -15.43
N LYS A 319 -7.61 -1.04 -16.13
CA LYS A 319 -8.40 -1.37 -17.34
C LYS A 319 -9.89 -1.50 -17.04
N ALA A 320 -10.26 -2.13 -15.92
CA ALA A 320 -11.65 -2.27 -15.50
C ALA A 320 -12.32 -0.91 -15.26
N ILE A 321 -11.62 0.07 -14.67
CA ILE A 321 -12.15 1.44 -14.52
C ILE A 321 -12.37 2.11 -15.88
N VAL A 322 -11.45 1.93 -16.83
CA VAL A 322 -11.60 2.44 -18.21
C VAL A 322 -12.80 1.79 -18.91
N GLU A 323 -13.07 0.50 -18.67
CA GLU A 323 -14.27 -0.19 -19.18
C GLU A 323 -15.56 0.38 -18.59
N VAL A 324 -15.58 0.71 -17.29
CA VAL A 324 -16.69 1.44 -16.66
C VAL A 324 -16.87 2.81 -17.30
N ALA A 325 -15.78 3.56 -17.55
CA ALA A 325 -15.84 4.87 -18.20
C ALA A 325 -16.40 4.78 -19.62
N LEU A 326 -16.01 3.77 -20.39
CA LEU A 326 -16.57 3.48 -21.72
C LEU A 326 -18.06 3.18 -21.67
N ARG A 327 -18.49 2.35 -20.72
CA ARG A 327 -19.91 2.05 -20.51
C ARG A 327 -20.70 3.28 -20.08
N LEU A 328 -20.14 4.10 -19.19
CA LEU A 328 -20.73 5.37 -18.76
C LEU A 328 -20.94 6.30 -19.96
N LYS A 329 -19.93 6.45 -20.81
CA LYS A 329 -20.02 7.25 -22.03
C LYS A 329 -21.15 6.77 -22.95
N ALA A 330 -21.28 5.46 -23.14
CA ALA A 330 -22.33 4.88 -23.98
C ALA A 330 -23.75 5.12 -23.43
N GLN A 331 -23.90 5.26 -22.11
CA GLN A 331 -25.19 5.50 -21.43
C GLN A 331 -25.40 6.97 -21.01
N LEU A 332 -24.55 7.90 -21.44
CA LEU A 332 -24.68 9.34 -21.12
C LEU A 332 -26.08 9.93 -21.32
N PRO A 333 -26.83 9.59 -22.40
CA PRO A 333 -28.17 10.13 -22.62
C PRO A 333 -29.16 9.85 -21.48
N GLU A 334 -28.96 8.79 -20.69
CA GLU A 334 -29.85 8.43 -19.59
C GLU A 334 -29.83 9.45 -18.44
N PHE A 335 -28.71 10.16 -18.27
CA PHE A 335 -28.51 11.07 -17.16
C PHE A 335 -29.05 12.48 -17.40
N LYS A 336 -29.41 12.81 -18.66
CA LYS A 336 -29.94 14.14 -19.06
C LYS A 336 -29.10 15.31 -18.55
N LEU A 337 -27.77 15.15 -18.58
CA LEU A 337 -26.83 16.18 -18.15
C LEU A 337 -26.81 17.34 -19.15
N HIS A 338 -26.60 18.56 -18.67
CA HIS A 338 -26.33 19.71 -19.52
C HIS A 338 -24.85 19.67 -19.93
N GLN A 339 -24.58 19.41 -21.21
CA GLN A 339 -23.24 19.08 -21.72
C GLN A 339 -22.80 20.09 -22.78
N THR A 340 -21.51 20.42 -22.80
CA THR A 340 -20.90 21.13 -23.93
C THR A 340 -20.84 20.23 -25.17
N SER A 341 -20.64 20.84 -26.34
CA SER A 341 -20.51 20.09 -27.61
C SER A 341 -19.28 19.18 -27.68
N ASP A 342 -18.27 19.46 -26.84
CA ASP A 342 -17.00 18.76 -26.74
C ASP A 342 -16.87 17.98 -25.42
N PHE A 343 -18.00 17.59 -24.83
CA PHE A 343 -18.05 16.85 -23.57
C PHE A 343 -17.29 15.52 -23.64
N VAL A 344 -16.54 15.21 -22.58
CA VAL A 344 -15.72 13.99 -22.48
C VAL A 344 -15.98 13.20 -21.21
N VAL A 345 -15.70 11.89 -21.26
CA VAL A 345 -15.57 11.04 -20.06
C VAL A 345 -14.11 10.66 -19.89
N LEU A 346 -13.58 10.79 -18.68
CA LEU A 346 -12.18 10.56 -18.37
C LEU A 346 -12.02 9.52 -17.26
N ALA A 347 -10.88 8.85 -17.28
CA ALA A 347 -10.41 8.01 -16.20
C ALA A 347 -8.88 8.11 -16.14
N ALA A 348 -8.34 8.59 -15.03
CA ALA A 348 -6.90 8.60 -14.77
C ALA A 348 -6.63 8.74 -13.27
N ASP A 349 -5.37 8.58 -12.88
CA ASP A 349 -4.91 8.91 -11.54
C ASP A 349 -4.77 10.41 -11.34
N TYR A 350 -4.55 10.79 -10.08
CA TYR A 350 -4.32 12.17 -9.65
C TYR A 350 -3.11 12.82 -10.38
N GLU A 351 -2.07 12.04 -10.66
CA GLU A 351 -0.89 12.50 -11.39
C GLU A 351 -1.11 12.61 -12.91
N MET A 352 -2.29 12.19 -13.39
CA MET A 352 -2.68 12.19 -14.80
C MET A 352 -1.76 11.37 -15.70
N ALA A 353 -1.03 10.40 -15.15
CA ALA A 353 -0.01 9.62 -15.87
C ALA A 353 -0.62 8.78 -17.01
N ASP A 354 -1.85 8.30 -16.82
CA ASP A 354 -2.59 7.55 -17.83
C ASP A 354 -3.55 8.42 -18.68
N LEU A 355 -3.67 9.73 -18.42
CA LEU A 355 -4.74 10.59 -18.95
C LEU A 355 -4.79 10.56 -20.47
N LYS A 356 -3.68 10.82 -21.16
CA LYS A 356 -3.66 10.91 -22.63
C LYS A 356 -3.97 9.58 -23.31
N LYS A 357 -3.45 8.48 -22.75
CA LYS A 357 -3.71 7.13 -23.21
C LYS A 357 -5.19 6.78 -23.05
N ASN A 358 -5.75 7.01 -21.87
CA ASN A 358 -7.15 6.70 -21.57
C ASN A 358 -8.11 7.63 -22.33
N PHE A 359 -7.77 8.91 -22.50
CA PHE A 359 -8.54 9.85 -23.33
C PHE A 359 -8.69 9.31 -24.75
N LYS A 360 -7.60 8.84 -25.38
CA LYS A 360 -7.65 8.29 -26.74
C LYS A 360 -8.59 7.08 -26.84
N LEU A 361 -8.63 6.25 -25.79
CA LEU A 361 -9.48 5.07 -25.75
C LEU A 361 -10.96 5.43 -25.53
N ILE A 362 -11.24 6.36 -24.63
CA ILE A 362 -12.61 6.72 -24.23
C ILE A 362 -13.22 7.74 -25.19
N ASN A 363 -12.44 8.70 -25.68
CA ASN A 363 -12.86 9.81 -26.55
C ASN A 363 -12.05 9.88 -27.86
N PRO A 364 -12.02 8.80 -28.66
CA PRO A 364 -11.25 8.78 -29.90
C PRO A 364 -11.68 9.86 -30.89
N GLU A 365 -12.97 10.23 -30.89
CA GLU A 365 -13.54 11.24 -31.78
C GLU A 365 -13.09 12.67 -31.47
N LEU A 366 -12.65 12.94 -30.23
CA LEU A 366 -12.14 14.25 -29.79
C LEU A 366 -10.61 14.25 -29.61
N PHE A 367 -9.94 13.11 -29.78
CA PHE A 367 -8.52 12.99 -29.46
C PHE A 367 -7.64 13.95 -30.27
N GLU A 368 -7.88 14.09 -31.58
CA GLU A 368 -7.07 14.97 -32.42
C GLU A 368 -7.20 16.45 -32.04
N GLN A 369 -8.36 16.84 -31.51
CA GLN A 369 -8.61 18.19 -30.99
C GLN A 369 -7.80 18.44 -29.70
N PHE A 370 -7.80 17.49 -28.76
CA PHE A 370 -7.23 17.70 -27.42
C PHE A 370 -5.80 17.17 -27.23
N LYS A 371 -5.21 16.43 -28.17
CA LYS A 371 -3.90 15.75 -27.99
C LYS A 371 -2.74 16.65 -27.53
N ASN A 372 -2.82 17.96 -27.79
CA ASN A 372 -1.82 18.95 -27.41
C ASN A 372 -2.08 19.58 -26.03
N ASP A 373 -3.30 19.44 -25.53
CA ASP A 373 -3.76 19.91 -24.22
C ASP A 373 -3.71 18.79 -23.16
N LEU A 374 -3.56 17.54 -23.59
CA LEU A 374 -3.36 16.40 -22.69
C LEU A 374 -1.89 16.26 -22.31
N LEU A 375 -1.63 16.07 -21.02
CA LEU A 375 -0.30 15.81 -20.48
C LEU A 375 0.24 14.46 -20.97
N LEU A 376 1.57 14.34 -21.03
CA LEU A 376 2.24 13.15 -21.55
C LEU A 376 2.25 12.02 -20.52
#